data_AF-A0A1F7MS14-F1
#
_entry.id   AF-A0A1F7MS14-F1
#
_cell.length_a   1.000
_cell.length_b   1.000
_cell.length_c   1.000
_cell.angle_alpha   90.00
_cell.angle_beta   90.00
_cell.angle_gamma   90.00
#
_symmetry.space_group_name_H-M   'P 1'
#
loop_
_entity.id
_entity.type
_entity.pdbx_description
1 polymer ?
#
loop_
_entity_poly.entity_id
_entity_poly.type
_entity_poly.pdbx_seq_one_letter_code
_entity_poly.pdbx_strand_id
1 'polypeptide(L)'
;MKILAHRANLNGPGSGDNRPESIRACLERGVGVEVDVLGVNGELWFGHDRPERRADVELLARAGVMCHAKDIQAASILRSLPVSFFCLGRDEFALCSNGLIWSNYGCMPTAASIMCSPELVGAPESIEEFYPRVATAYGVCTDHPLTYVKLLGREALNGILLESSPDW
;
A
#
# COMPACT_ATOMS: atom_id res chain seq x y z
N MET A 1 -5.16 2.37 12.53
CA MET A 1 -5.05 2.02 11.10
C MET A 1 -3.82 2.68 10.49
N LYS A 2 -3.00 1.94 9.73
CA LYS A 2 -1.92 2.48 8.87
C LYS A 2 -2.48 2.85 7.49
N ILE A 3 -1.93 3.87 6.85
CA ILE A 3 -2.36 4.30 5.51
C ILE A 3 -1.19 4.14 4.54
N LEU A 4 -1.45 3.48 3.40
CA LEU A 4 -0.54 3.39 2.27
C LEU A 4 -1.12 4.09 1.05
N ALA A 5 -0.29 4.87 0.39
CA ALA A 5 -0.55 5.39 -0.95
C ALA A 5 -0.38 4.25 -1.97
N HIS A 6 -1.44 3.89 -2.68
CA HIS A 6 -1.39 2.94 -3.79
C HIS A 6 -0.53 3.54 -4.91
N ARG A 7 0.53 2.85 -5.31
CA ARG A 7 1.51 3.34 -6.31
C ARG A 7 2.06 4.74 -6.06
N ALA A 8 2.10 5.18 -4.79
CA ALA A 8 2.47 6.54 -4.40
C ALA A 8 1.50 7.66 -4.83
N ASN A 9 0.23 7.35 -5.07
CA ASN A 9 -0.81 8.35 -5.30
C ASN A 9 -1.29 9.00 -3.99
N LEU A 10 -1.30 10.33 -3.94
CA LEU A 10 -1.72 11.08 -2.74
C LEU A 10 -3.18 11.51 -2.76
N ASN A 11 -3.76 11.76 -3.95
CA ASN A 11 -5.08 12.38 -4.12
C ASN A 11 -5.80 11.87 -5.38
N GLY A 12 -5.74 10.57 -5.62
CA GLY A 12 -6.28 9.88 -6.79
C GLY A 12 -5.20 9.42 -7.76
N PRO A 13 -5.56 8.56 -8.72
CA PRO A 13 -4.63 8.02 -9.70
C PRO A 13 -4.00 9.13 -10.56
N GLY A 14 -2.69 9.04 -10.83
CA GLY A 14 -1.97 10.09 -11.54
C GLY A 14 -0.74 9.62 -12.28
N SER A 15 -0.06 10.54 -12.99
CA SER A 15 1.18 10.24 -13.72
C SER A 15 2.41 9.99 -12.83
N GLY A 16 2.22 10.09 -11.52
CA GLY A 16 3.21 9.90 -10.48
C GLY A 16 3.41 8.45 -10.02
N ASP A 17 2.62 7.51 -10.57
CA ASP A 17 2.64 6.09 -10.23
C ASP A 17 4.06 5.52 -10.17
N ASN A 18 4.40 4.90 -9.04
CA ASN A 18 5.66 4.20 -8.78
C ASN A 18 6.94 5.05 -8.96
N ARG A 19 6.84 6.39 -8.98
CA ARG A 19 8.02 7.26 -9.15
C ARG A 19 8.79 7.43 -7.84
N PRO A 20 10.14 7.36 -7.85
CA PRO A 20 10.96 7.56 -6.66
C PRO A 20 10.64 8.86 -5.90
N GLU A 21 10.40 9.95 -6.62
CA GLU A 21 10.08 11.25 -6.02
C GLU A 21 8.71 11.22 -5.33
N SER A 22 7.72 10.58 -5.95
CA SER A 22 6.38 10.40 -5.37
C SER A 22 6.42 9.55 -4.11
N ILE A 23 7.18 8.43 -4.10
CA ILE A 23 7.22 7.57 -2.90
C ILE A 23 7.92 8.31 -1.75
N ARG A 24 9.03 9.03 -2.02
CA ARG A 24 9.69 9.86 -0.99
C ARG A 24 8.73 10.92 -0.44
N ALA A 25 7.97 11.58 -1.31
CA ALA A 25 6.97 12.57 -0.92
C ALA A 25 5.85 11.97 -0.03
N CYS A 26 5.43 10.72 -0.27
CA CYS A 26 4.47 10.02 0.60
C CYS A 26 5.08 9.77 1.98
N LEU A 27 6.29 9.20 2.02
CA LEU A 27 6.98 8.86 3.25
C LEU A 27 7.29 10.10 4.12
N GLU A 28 7.67 11.22 3.51
CA GLU A 28 7.88 12.51 4.20
C GLU A 28 6.62 13.05 4.86
N ARG A 29 5.43 12.68 4.34
CA ARG A 29 4.13 13.02 4.92
C ARG A 29 3.66 12.01 5.98
N GLY A 30 4.48 11.02 6.31
CA GLY A 30 4.13 9.94 7.24
C GLY A 30 3.13 8.93 6.65
N VAL A 31 2.95 8.92 5.34
CA VAL A 31 2.08 7.98 4.63
C VAL A 31 2.95 6.85 4.08
N GLY A 32 2.60 5.60 4.39
CA GLY A 32 3.24 4.44 3.78
C GLY A 32 2.96 4.39 2.28
N VAL A 33 3.57 3.46 1.57
CA VAL A 33 3.43 3.38 0.12
C VAL A 33 3.47 1.94 -0.33
N GLU A 34 2.57 1.60 -1.24
CA GLU A 34 2.65 0.39 -2.03
C GLU A 34 3.24 0.74 -3.40
N VAL A 35 4.10 -0.14 -3.93
CA VAL A 35 4.71 0.03 -5.25
C VAL A 35 4.73 -1.28 -6.03
N ASP A 36 4.45 -1.20 -7.33
CA ASP A 36 4.56 -2.32 -8.25
C ASP A 36 6.01 -2.55 -8.67
N VAL A 37 6.48 -3.80 -8.56
CA VAL A 37 7.83 -4.20 -8.94
C VAL A 37 7.82 -5.43 -9.84
N LEU A 38 8.54 -5.34 -10.96
CA LEU A 38 8.76 -6.38 -11.96
C LEU A 38 10.23 -6.84 -11.95
N GLY A 39 10.47 -8.11 -12.26
CA GLY A 39 11.81 -8.68 -12.36
C GLY A 39 12.24 -8.82 -13.82
N VAL A 40 13.39 -8.23 -14.18
CA VAL A 40 13.91 -8.27 -15.55
C VAL A 40 15.40 -8.54 -15.52
N ASN A 41 15.83 -9.67 -16.10
CA ASN A 41 17.24 -10.04 -16.23
C ASN A 41 18.03 -9.97 -14.89
N GLY A 42 17.39 -10.35 -13.78
CA GLY A 42 18.01 -10.31 -12.45
C GLY A 42 17.97 -8.95 -11.74
N GLU A 43 17.31 -7.94 -12.33
CA GLU A 43 17.13 -6.61 -11.75
C GLU A 43 15.66 -6.33 -11.42
N LEU A 44 15.42 -5.43 -10.47
CA LEU A 44 14.09 -4.94 -10.12
C LEU A 44 13.75 -3.67 -10.89
N TRP A 45 12.50 -3.56 -11.33
CA TRP A 45 11.97 -2.42 -12.07
C TRP A 45 10.63 -1.99 -11.49
N PHE A 46 10.45 -0.69 -11.29
CA PHE A 46 9.14 -0.09 -11.05
C PHE A 46 8.26 -0.20 -12.29
N GLY A 47 6.98 -0.54 -12.10
CA GLY A 47 5.96 -0.56 -13.14
C GLY A 47 4.88 -1.61 -12.91
N HIS A 48 3.64 -1.32 -13.31
CA HIS A 48 2.48 -2.21 -13.10
C HIS A 48 2.38 -3.32 -14.17
N ASP A 49 2.15 -2.91 -15.42
CA ASP A 49 1.94 -3.83 -16.54
C ASP A 49 3.24 -4.21 -17.26
N ARG A 50 4.22 -3.30 -17.19
CA ARG A 50 5.52 -3.44 -17.85
C ARG A 50 6.60 -2.70 -17.06
N PRO A 51 7.88 -3.09 -17.21
CA PRO A 51 8.99 -2.38 -16.59
C PRO A 51 9.10 -0.96 -17.16
N GLU A 52 9.19 0.04 -16.31
CA GLU A 52 9.30 1.44 -16.74
C GLU A 52 10.60 2.09 -16.29
N ARG A 53 11.02 1.83 -15.06
CA ARG A 53 12.23 2.41 -14.46
C ARG A 53 12.91 1.39 -13.57
N ARG A 54 14.24 1.31 -13.64
CA ARG A 54 15.02 0.50 -12.70
C ARG A 54 14.74 0.93 -11.26
N ALA A 55 14.43 -0.04 -10.40
CA ALA A 55 14.11 0.22 -9.02
C ALA A 55 15.36 0.54 -8.19
N ASP A 56 15.20 1.47 -7.26
CA ASP A 56 16.19 1.82 -6.24
C ASP A 56 15.96 0.89 -5.03
N VAL A 57 16.86 -0.09 -4.84
CA VAL A 57 16.71 -1.09 -3.76
C VAL A 57 16.78 -0.45 -2.38
N GLU A 58 17.57 0.61 -2.19
CA GLU A 58 17.63 1.32 -0.91
C GLU A 58 16.29 2.00 -0.60
N LEU A 59 15.63 2.55 -1.63
CA LEU A 59 14.29 3.10 -1.50
C LEU A 59 13.26 2.02 -1.16
N LEU A 60 13.32 0.86 -1.81
CA LEU A 60 12.43 -0.28 -1.51
C LEU A 60 12.61 -0.82 -0.08
N ALA A 61 13.81 -0.71 0.48
CA ALA A 61 14.13 -1.15 1.84
C ALA A 61 13.73 -0.14 2.93
N ARG A 62 13.19 1.03 2.57
CA ARG A 62 12.75 2.01 3.57
C ARG A 62 11.52 1.51 4.31
N ALA A 63 11.49 1.76 5.62
CA ALA A 63 10.29 1.58 6.43
C ALA A 63 9.11 2.34 5.83
N GLY A 64 7.95 1.70 5.79
CA GLY A 64 6.75 2.22 5.15
C GLY A 64 6.60 1.91 3.65
N VAL A 65 7.57 1.24 3.02
CA VAL A 65 7.43 0.76 1.64
C VAL A 65 7.00 -0.71 1.62
N MET A 66 5.94 -1.00 0.87
CA MET A 66 5.46 -2.34 0.59
C MET A 66 5.57 -2.61 -0.92
N CYS A 67 6.29 -3.65 -1.32
CA CYS A 67 6.48 -3.99 -2.72
C CYS A 67 5.44 -5.03 -3.17
N HIS A 68 4.61 -4.71 -4.16
CA HIS A 68 3.83 -5.69 -4.90
C HIS A 68 4.71 -6.34 -5.96
N ALA A 69 5.16 -7.57 -5.71
CA ALA A 69 5.87 -8.36 -6.69
C ALA A 69 4.88 -8.81 -7.79
N LYS A 70 4.99 -8.22 -8.99
CA LYS A 70 4.07 -8.45 -10.12
C LYS A 70 4.34 -9.74 -10.87
N ASP A 71 5.53 -10.30 -10.70
CA ASP A 71 5.94 -11.56 -11.31
C ASP A 71 6.84 -12.39 -10.38
N ILE A 72 7.06 -13.64 -10.76
CA ILE A 72 7.88 -14.59 -10.00
C ILE A 72 9.36 -14.19 -9.93
N GLN A 73 9.86 -13.43 -10.91
CA GLN A 73 11.26 -12.96 -10.91
C GLN A 73 11.46 -11.88 -9.85
N ALA A 74 10.56 -10.89 -9.78
CA ALA A 74 10.52 -9.88 -8.74
C ALA A 74 10.45 -10.54 -7.36
N ALA A 75 9.52 -11.48 -7.17
CA ALA A 75 9.37 -12.21 -5.90
C ALA A 75 10.67 -12.96 -5.52
N SER A 76 11.31 -13.62 -6.49
CA SER A 76 12.57 -14.34 -6.25
C SER A 76 13.73 -13.42 -5.87
N ILE A 77 13.78 -12.20 -6.39
CA ILE A 77 14.80 -11.22 -6.03
C ILE A 77 14.48 -10.60 -4.66
N LEU A 78 13.25 -10.11 -4.47
CA LEU A 78 12.79 -9.44 -3.25
C LEU A 78 12.93 -10.32 -2.00
N ARG A 79 12.69 -11.64 -2.11
CA ARG A 79 12.86 -12.57 -0.97
C ARG A 79 14.27 -12.59 -0.37
N SER A 80 15.26 -12.14 -1.13
CA SER A 80 16.68 -12.13 -0.73
C SER A 80 17.14 -10.76 -0.22
N LEU A 81 16.22 -9.80 -0.11
CA LEU A 81 16.47 -8.42 0.28
C LEU A 81 15.73 -8.10 1.59
N PRO A 82 16.22 -7.15 2.41
CA PRO A 82 15.54 -6.70 3.63
C PRO A 82 14.40 -5.72 3.29
N VAL A 83 13.40 -6.19 2.54
CA VAL A 83 12.26 -5.40 2.04
C VAL A 83 10.95 -6.04 2.45
N SER A 84 9.91 -5.23 2.67
CA SER A 84 8.55 -5.74 2.80
C SER A 84 7.92 -5.90 1.41
N PHE A 85 7.41 -7.08 1.12
CA PHE A 85 6.76 -7.41 -0.14
C PHE A 85 5.64 -8.44 0.02
N PHE A 86 4.76 -8.50 -0.98
CA PHE A 86 3.73 -9.52 -1.15
C PHE A 86 3.56 -9.87 -2.63
N CYS A 87 2.91 -11.00 -2.89
CA CYS A 87 2.58 -11.47 -4.23
C CYS A 87 1.06 -11.70 -4.28
N LEU A 88 0.33 -10.84 -5.00
CA LEU A 88 -1.12 -10.98 -5.14
C LEU A 88 -1.54 -10.80 -6.59
N GLY A 89 -2.32 -11.74 -7.11
CA GLY A 89 -2.92 -11.65 -8.44
C GLY A 89 -4.44 -11.54 -8.34
N ARG A 90 -5.10 -12.69 -8.43
CA ARG A 90 -6.56 -12.80 -8.41
C ARG A 90 -7.11 -13.42 -7.13
N ASP A 91 -6.24 -13.90 -6.25
CA ASP A 91 -6.61 -14.47 -4.97
C ASP A 91 -7.24 -13.42 -4.05
N GLU A 92 -8.01 -13.85 -3.05
CA GLU A 92 -8.67 -12.94 -2.11
C GLU A 92 -7.68 -12.21 -1.20
N PHE A 93 -6.54 -12.84 -0.92
CA PHE A 93 -5.50 -12.26 -0.09
C PHE A 93 -4.13 -12.88 -0.36
N ALA A 94 -3.09 -12.20 0.11
CA ALA A 94 -1.73 -12.72 0.21
C ALA A 94 -1.21 -12.58 1.64
N LEU A 95 -0.37 -13.52 2.08
CA LEU A 95 0.47 -13.30 3.24
C LEU A 95 1.68 -12.48 2.80
N CYS A 96 1.92 -11.36 3.48
CA CYS A 96 3.08 -10.52 3.25
C CYS A 96 4.31 -11.14 3.92
N SER A 97 5.50 -10.82 3.41
CA SER A 97 6.79 -11.22 4.00
C SER A 97 6.98 -10.77 5.46
N ASN A 98 6.28 -9.72 5.90
CA ASN A 98 6.29 -9.24 7.29
C ASN A 98 5.18 -9.86 8.16
N GLY A 99 4.44 -10.85 7.66
CA GLY A 99 3.39 -11.56 8.40
C GLY A 99 2.01 -10.92 8.38
N LEU A 100 1.85 -9.72 7.80
CA LEU A 100 0.54 -9.09 7.60
C LEU A 100 -0.24 -9.77 6.47
N ILE A 101 -1.57 -9.64 6.49
CA ILE A 101 -2.41 -10.09 5.38
C ILE A 101 -2.67 -8.90 4.45
N TRP A 102 -2.43 -9.06 3.15
CA TRP A 102 -2.87 -8.11 2.14
C TRP A 102 -4.18 -8.59 1.53
N SER A 103 -5.29 -7.93 1.83
CA SER A 103 -6.61 -8.26 1.27
C SER A 103 -6.78 -7.60 -0.09
N ASN A 104 -7.25 -8.38 -1.08
CA ASN A 104 -7.53 -7.88 -2.41
C ASN A 104 -8.74 -6.94 -2.44
N TYR A 105 -8.92 -6.23 -3.54
CA TYR A 105 -10.07 -5.34 -3.71
C TYR A 105 -11.40 -6.10 -3.59
N GLY A 106 -12.40 -5.48 -2.94
CA GLY A 106 -13.72 -6.07 -2.72
C GLY A 106 -13.77 -7.14 -1.60
N CYS A 107 -12.62 -7.56 -1.05
CA CYS A 107 -12.56 -8.46 0.09
C CYS A 107 -12.59 -7.67 1.40
N MET A 108 -13.49 -8.05 2.32
CA MET A 108 -13.58 -7.41 3.62
C MET A 108 -12.30 -7.67 4.44
N PRO A 109 -11.70 -6.64 5.06
CA PRO A 109 -10.50 -6.83 5.85
C PRO A 109 -10.81 -7.42 7.22
N THR A 110 -9.74 -7.85 7.89
CA THR A 110 -9.72 -8.20 9.30
C THR A 110 -8.83 -7.22 10.06
N ALA A 111 -8.81 -7.29 11.39
CA ALA A 111 -7.88 -6.48 12.19
C ALA A 111 -6.39 -6.75 11.90
N ALA A 112 -6.06 -7.85 11.21
CA ALA A 112 -4.69 -8.21 10.82
C ALA A 112 -4.37 -7.88 9.35
N SER A 113 -5.33 -7.32 8.59
CA SER A 113 -5.12 -7.08 7.16
C SER A 113 -4.98 -5.61 6.79
N ILE A 114 -4.18 -5.39 5.74
CA ILE A 114 -4.16 -4.17 4.95
C ILE A 114 -5.16 -4.37 3.81
N MET A 115 -6.20 -3.55 3.76
CA MET A 115 -7.15 -3.59 2.67
C MET A 115 -6.63 -2.83 1.44
N CYS A 116 -6.56 -3.49 0.28
CA CYS A 116 -6.38 -2.79 -0.99
C CYS A 116 -7.70 -2.12 -1.41
N SER A 117 -7.70 -0.79 -1.50
CA SER A 117 -8.84 0.05 -1.87
C SER A 117 -8.48 0.96 -3.05
N PRO A 118 -8.31 0.40 -4.27
CA PRO A 118 -8.26 1.16 -5.51
C PRO A 118 -9.68 1.71 -5.78
N GLU A 119 -10.00 2.74 -4.99
CA GLU A 119 -11.19 3.59 -4.95
C GLU A 119 -12.54 2.92 -5.20
N LEU A 120 -12.66 1.68 -4.71
CA LEU A 120 -13.92 0.95 -4.48
C LEU A 120 -14.64 0.53 -5.77
N VAL A 121 -13.90 -0.13 -6.66
CA VAL A 121 -14.38 -0.70 -7.94
C VAL A 121 -15.83 -1.22 -7.88
N GLY A 122 -16.73 -0.46 -8.51
CA GLY A 122 -18.17 -0.76 -8.69
C GLY A 122 -19.12 -0.18 -7.64
N ALA A 123 -18.61 0.44 -6.57
CA ALA A 123 -19.43 0.95 -5.48
C ALA A 123 -19.92 2.39 -5.75
N PRO A 124 -21.21 2.70 -5.50
CA PRO A 124 -21.75 4.06 -5.63
C PRO A 124 -21.40 4.96 -4.42
N GLU A 125 -20.73 4.41 -3.41
CA GLU A 125 -20.49 5.06 -2.11
C GLU A 125 -19.17 5.84 -2.08
N SER A 126 -19.15 6.93 -1.33
CA SER A 126 -17.97 7.76 -1.05
C SER A 126 -17.00 7.06 -0.08
N ILE A 127 -15.75 7.55 -0.02
CA ILE A 127 -14.76 7.06 0.96
C ILE A 127 -15.28 7.23 2.39
N GLU A 128 -15.97 8.33 2.68
CA GLU A 128 -16.58 8.61 3.97
C GLU A 128 -17.65 7.58 4.38
N GLU A 129 -18.46 7.12 3.43
CA GLU A 129 -19.48 6.09 3.66
C GLU A 129 -18.86 4.70 3.84
N PHE A 130 -17.78 4.42 3.11
CA PHE A 130 -17.06 3.16 3.20
C PHE A 130 -16.17 3.04 4.44
N TYR A 131 -15.59 4.16 4.90
CA TYR A 131 -14.60 4.22 5.98
C TYR A 131 -14.96 3.43 7.25
N PRO A 132 -16.20 3.50 7.79
CA PRO A 132 -16.57 2.74 8.99
C PRO A 132 -16.39 1.22 8.86
N ARG A 133 -16.47 0.68 7.64
CA ARG A 133 -16.33 -0.75 7.36
C ARG A 133 -14.89 -1.23 7.41
N VAL A 134 -13.95 -0.32 7.23
CA VAL A 134 -12.51 -0.61 7.24
C VAL A 134 -11.80 -0.06 8.46
N ALA A 135 -12.43 0.81 9.25
CA ALA A 135 -11.85 1.47 10.42
C ALA A 135 -11.14 0.50 11.41
N THR A 136 -11.57 -0.76 11.47
CA THR A 136 -10.98 -1.81 12.32
C THR A 136 -9.81 -2.57 11.70
N ALA A 137 -9.51 -2.36 10.42
CA ALA A 137 -8.40 -3.00 9.72
C ALA A 137 -7.04 -2.51 10.24
N TYR A 138 -6.01 -3.35 10.07
CA TYR A 138 -4.65 -2.94 10.39
C TYR A 138 -4.25 -1.72 9.57
N GLY A 139 -4.55 -1.74 8.27
CA GLY A 139 -4.30 -0.63 7.37
C GLY A 139 -5.18 -0.61 6.13
N VAL A 140 -5.02 0.44 5.34
CA VAL A 140 -5.64 0.59 4.01
C VAL A 140 -4.58 1.08 3.02
N CYS A 141 -4.55 0.47 1.84
CA CYS A 141 -3.84 0.96 0.68
C CYS A 141 -4.84 1.62 -0.27
N THR A 142 -4.64 2.88 -0.66
CA THR A 142 -5.64 3.65 -1.41
C THR A 142 -4.98 4.69 -2.30
N ASP A 143 -5.67 5.07 -3.39
CA ASP A 143 -5.29 6.21 -4.21
C ASP A 143 -5.56 7.57 -3.52
N HIS A 144 -6.35 7.61 -2.44
CA HIS A 144 -6.72 8.84 -1.72
C HIS A 144 -6.26 8.86 -0.25
N PRO A 145 -4.97 8.62 0.06
CA PRO A 145 -4.50 8.49 1.44
C PRO A 145 -4.74 9.76 2.28
N LEU A 146 -4.67 10.96 1.69
CA LEU A 146 -4.89 12.20 2.44
C LEU A 146 -6.34 12.35 2.94
N THR A 147 -7.31 11.76 2.24
CA THR A 147 -8.70 11.70 2.70
C THR A 147 -8.81 10.84 3.95
N TYR A 148 -8.18 9.66 3.97
CA TYR A 148 -8.14 8.79 5.14
C TYR A 148 -7.40 9.43 6.33
N VAL A 149 -6.29 10.13 6.08
CA VAL A 149 -5.56 10.88 7.14
C VAL A 149 -6.49 11.90 7.80
N LYS A 150 -7.27 12.65 7.00
CA LYS A 150 -8.23 13.62 7.52
C LYS A 150 -9.34 12.97 8.34
N LEU A 151 -9.83 11.80 7.94
CA LEU A 151 -10.86 11.06 8.66
C LEU A 151 -10.35 10.54 10.01
N LEU A 152 -9.16 9.92 10.04
CA LEU A 152 -8.52 9.50 11.29
C LEU A 152 -8.29 10.68 12.24
N GLY A 153 -7.85 11.82 11.71
CA GLY A 153 -7.66 13.04 12.51
C GLY A 153 -8.97 13.53 13.16
N ARG A 154 -10.11 13.42 12.46
CA ARG A 154 -11.43 13.75 13.03
C ARG A 154 -11.82 12.79 14.15
N GLU A 155 -11.57 11.49 13.99
CA GLU A 155 -11.85 10.50 15.05
C GLU A 155 -11.00 10.70 16.30
N ALA A 156 -9.70 11.01 16.12
CA ALA A 156 -8.81 11.33 17.22
C ALA A 156 -9.28 12.57 17.99
N LEU A 157 -9.70 13.63 17.29
CA LEU A 157 -10.29 14.82 17.92
C LEU A 157 -11.61 14.52 18.65
N ASN A 158 -12.37 13.54 18.18
CA ASN A 158 -13.60 13.08 18.82
C ASN A 158 -13.37 12.04 19.93
N GLY A 159 -12.11 11.73 20.27
CA GLY A 159 -11.74 10.83 21.38
C GLY A 159 -11.92 9.34 21.12
N ILE A 160 -11.99 8.92 19.85
CA ILE A 160 -12.36 7.53 19.47
C ILE A 160 -11.13 6.61 19.32
N LEU A 161 -9.92 7.14 19.14
CA LEU A 161 -8.71 6.33 18.93
C LEU A 161 -7.80 6.31 20.17
N LEU A 162 -7.65 5.12 20.78
CA LEU A 162 -6.65 4.82 21.81
C LEU A 162 -5.30 4.45 21.16
N GLU A 163 -4.27 4.97 21.82
CA GLU A 163 -2.80 4.98 21.61
C GLU A 163 -2.09 4.05 20.60
N SER A 164 -0.95 4.60 20.16
CA SER A 164 0.09 4.16 19.23
C SER A 164 0.45 2.68 19.17
N SER A 165 0.79 2.21 17.97
CA SER A 165 1.51 0.95 17.72
C SER A 165 2.48 1.10 16.54
N PRO A 166 3.61 0.38 16.56
CA PRO A 166 4.97 0.89 16.43
C PRO A 166 5.34 1.04 14.94
N ASP A 167 6.60 1.33 14.69
CA ASP A 167 7.19 1.40 13.35
C ASP A 167 6.76 0.24 12.43
N TRP A 168 6.73 0.55 11.13
CA TRP A 168 6.41 -0.37 10.03
C TRP A 168 7.28 -1.63 10.01
#